data_AF-A0A4W5LD32-F1
#
_entry.id   AF-A0A4W5LD32-F1
#
_cell.length_a   1.000
_cell.length_b   1.000
_cell.length_c   1.000
_cell.angle_alpha   90.00
_cell.angle_beta   90.00
_cell.angle_gamma   90.00
#
_symmetry.space_group_name_H-M   'P 1'
#
loop_
_entity.id
_entity.type
_entity.pdbx_description
1 polymer ?
#
loop_
_entity_poly.entity_id
_entity_poly.type
_entity_poly.pdbx_seq_one_letter_code
_entity_poly.pdbx_strand_id
1 'polypeptide(L)' 'MASAYLDPNLNHHAGLGGGVSKPGTMDRVLKIHHYLESNSEPSTWASHIRHGDATDVRVS' A
#
# COMPACT_ATOMS: atom_id res chain seq x y z
N MET A 1 3.80 15.15 28.31
CA MET A 1 2.63 14.92 27.43
C MET A 1 2.85 15.71 26.14
N ALA A 2 3.16 15.05 25.03
CA ALA A 2 3.32 15.72 23.74
C ALA A 2 1.97 15.71 23.01
N SER A 3 1.44 16.89 22.69
CA SER A 3 0.25 17.06 21.87
C SER A 3 0.70 17.14 20.41
N ALA A 4 0.28 16.17 19.59
CA ALA A 4 0.48 16.23 18.15
C ALA A 4 -0.60 17.15 17.55
N TYR A 5 -0.21 18.37 17.18
CA TYR A 5 -1.07 19.26 16.40
C TYR A 5 -1.00 18.80 14.94
N LEU A 6 -2.05 18.12 14.48
CA LEU A 6 -2.16 17.68 13.08
C LEU A 6 -2.56 18.87 12.23
N ASP A 7 -1.75 19.16 11.20
CA ASP A 7 -2.04 20.18 10.21
C ASP A 7 -3.23 19.74 9.33
N PRO A 8 -4.32 20.53 9.27
CA PRO A 8 -5.53 20.14 8.54
C PRO A 8 -5.37 20.18 7.01
N ASN A 9 -4.21 20.62 6.49
CA ASN A 9 -3.91 20.65 5.06
C ASN A 9 -3.07 19.45 4.60
N LEU A 10 -2.84 18.45 5.46
CA LEU A 10 -2.34 17.17 4.99
C LEU A 10 -3.47 16.47 4.24
N ASN A 11 -3.59 16.85 2.97
CA ASN A 11 -4.51 16.32 1.99
C ASN A 11 -4.42 14.81 2.10
N HIS A 12 -5.46 14.24 2.70
CA HIS A 12 -5.71 12.82 2.72
C HIS A 12 -5.83 12.45 1.25
N HIS A 13 -4.72 12.07 0.62
CA HIS A 13 -4.77 11.25 -0.56
C HIS A 13 -5.25 9.88 -0.09
N ALA A 14 -6.53 9.85 0.27
CA ALA A 14 -7.42 8.73 0.24
C ALA A 14 -7.46 8.26 -1.20
N GLY A 15 -6.34 7.66 -1.64
CA GLY A 15 -6.25 6.90 -2.86
C GLY A 15 -7.14 5.69 -2.67
N LEU A 16 -8.39 5.85 -3.08
CA LEU A 16 -9.22 4.87 -3.78
C LEU A 16 -9.02 3.43 -3.30
N GLY A 17 -9.80 3.04 -2.29
CA GLY A 17 -9.87 1.66 -1.81
C GLY A 17 -10.34 1.62 -0.37
N GLY A 18 -11.66 1.62 -0.18
CA GLY A 18 -12.29 1.55 1.13
C GLY A 18 -11.92 0.27 1.88
N GLY A 19 -10.94 0.37 2.76
CA GLY A 19 -10.69 -0.55 3.85
C GLY A 19 -10.10 0.28 4.96
N VAL A 20 -10.84 0.45 6.06
CA VAL A 20 -10.33 1.08 7.28
C VAL A 20 -9.04 0.36 7.66
N SER A 21 -7.89 0.99 7.41
CA SER A 21 -6.62 0.54 7.99
C SER A 21 -6.74 0.77 9.49
N LYS A 22 -6.88 -0.33 10.23
CA LYS A 22 -6.91 -0.25 11.70
C LYS A 22 -5.58 0.36 12.17
N PRO A 23 -5.59 1.26 13.16
CA PRO A 23 -4.35 1.77 13.74
C PRO A 23 -3.50 0.58 14.24
N GLY A 24 -2.40 0.28 13.55
CA GLY A 24 -1.53 -0.87 13.85
C GLY A 24 -1.33 -1.88 12.71
N THR A 25 -2.10 -1.82 11.61
CA THR A 25 -1.79 -2.63 10.41
C THR A 25 -0.59 -2.03 9.70
N MET A 26 0.55 -2.74 9.72
CA MET A 26 1.74 -2.33 8.97
C MET A 26 1.39 -2.22 7.48
N ASP A 27 1.76 -1.12 6.81
CA ASP A 27 1.65 -1.00 5.36
C ASP A 27 2.57 -2.04 4.71
N ARG A 28 1.99 -3.19 4.33
CA ARG A 28 2.70 -4.22 3.58
C ARG A 28 2.37 -4.08 2.11
N VAL A 29 3.41 -3.90 1.30
CA VAL A 29 3.31 -3.79 -0.16
C VAL A 29 3.98 -5.00 -0.78
N LEU A 30 3.24 -5.73 -1.59
CA LEU A 30 3.78 -6.79 -2.43
C LEU A 30 4.12 -6.22 -3.81
N LYS A 31 5.35 -6.46 -4.26
CA LYS A 31 5.78 -6.15 -5.63
C LYS A 31 5.64 -7.41 -6.49
N ILE A 32 4.88 -7.31 -7.57
CA ILE A 32 4.64 -8.42 -8.50
C ILE A 32 5.21 -8.05 -9.87
N HIS A 33 6.28 -8.73 -10.27
CA HIS A 33 6.84 -8.60 -11.62
C HIS A 33 5.93 -9.26 -12.65
N HIS A 34 5.77 -8.63 -13.79
CA HIS A 34 4.91 -9.13 -14.87
C HIS A 34 5.46 -8.78 -16.25
N TYR A 35 4.89 -9.40 -17.29
CA TYR A 35 5.28 -9.22 -18.70
C TYR A 35 4.22 -8.52 -19.54
N LEU A 36 3.24 -7.86 -18.90
CA LEU A 36 2.29 -7.01 -19.59
C LEU A 36 3.03 -5.78 -20.12
N GLU A 37 2.89 -5.51 -21.40
CA GLU A 37 3.63 -4.45 -22.09
C GLU A 37 3.26 -3.06 -21.55
N SER A 38 4.28 -2.27 -21.25
CA SER A 38 4.16 -0.90 -20.75
C SER A 38 5.26 -0.03 -21.34
N ASN A 39 5.04 1.30 -21.37
CA ASN A 39 6.00 2.27 -21.90
C ASN A 39 7.14 2.56 -20.92
N SER A 40 7.83 1.53 -20.46
CA SER A 40 8.97 1.59 -19.54
C SER A 40 9.91 0.41 -19.78
N GLU A 41 11.12 0.45 -19.23
CA GLU A 41 12.07 -0.66 -19.40
C GLU A 41 11.50 -1.97 -18.81
N PRO A 42 11.58 -3.11 -19.52
CA PRO A 42 10.95 -4.36 -19.07
C PRO A 42 11.34 -4.84 -17.68
N SER A 43 12.56 -4.53 -17.24
CA SER A 43 13.07 -4.85 -15.88
C SER A 43 12.28 -4.14 -14.76
N THR A 44 11.53 -3.10 -15.10
CA THR A 44 10.78 -2.27 -14.15
C THR A 44 9.30 -2.63 -14.06
N TRP A 45 8.81 -3.50 -14.94
CA TRP A 45 7.38 -3.85 -15.00
C TRP A 45 6.95 -4.63 -13.76
N ALA A 46 6.27 -3.91 -12.86
CA ALA A 46 5.74 -4.48 -11.64
C ALA A 46 4.53 -3.72 -11.12
N SER A 47 3.62 -4.45 -10.48
CA SER A 47 2.48 -3.90 -9.75
C SER A 47 2.77 -3.88 -8.25
N HIS A 48 2.39 -2.80 -7.57
CA HIS A 48 2.58 -2.63 -6.13
C HIS A 48 1.22 -2.73 -5.44
N ILE A 49 0.99 -3.82 -4.71
CA ILE A 49 -0.30 -4.14 -4.09
C ILE A 49 -0.18 -4.03 -2.57
N ARG A 50 -1.01 -3.16 -1.97
CA ARG A 50 -1.20 -3.12 -0.52
C ARG A 50 -2.08 -4.28 -0.09
N HIS A 51 -1.64 -5.04 0.90
CA HIS A 51 -2.36 -6.20 1.42
C HIS A 51 -2.40 -6.20 2.94
N GLY A 52 -3.43 -6.81 3.51
CA GLY A 52 -3.61 -6.96 4.95
C GLY A 52 -3.43 -8.40 5.42
N ASP A 53 -3.54 -8.62 6.73
CA ASP A 53 -3.37 -9.96 7.31
C ASP A 53 -4.39 -10.98 6.81
N ALA A 54 -5.61 -10.55 6.48
CA ALA A 54 -6.64 -11.44 5.92
C ALA A 54 -6.28 -12.02 4.53
N THR A 55 -5.34 -11.39 3.83
CA THR A 55 -4.84 -11.81 2.52
C THR A 55 -3.44 -12.44 2.59
N ASP A 56 -2.82 -12.46 3.77
CA ASP A 56 -1.47 -12.96 3.99
C ASP A 56 -1.51 -14.45 4.36
N VAL A 57 -1.46 -15.31 3.34
CA VAL A 57 -1.45 -16.77 3.54
C VAL A 57 -0.04 -17.22 3.89
N ARG A 58 0.21 -17.56 5.16
CA ARG A 58 1.42 -18.27 5.58
C ARG A 58 1.18 -19.78 5.51
N VAL A 59 2.02 -20.50 4.77
CA VAL A 59 2.09 -21.96 4.85
C VAL A 59 3.15 -22.31 5.88
N SER A 60 2.75 -22.99 6.96
CA SER A 60 3.63 -23.47 8.05
C SER A 60 4.23 -24.83 7.76
#